data_AF-A0A4Z0R798-F1
#
_entry.id   AF-A0A4Z0R798-F1
#
_cell.length_a   1.000
_cell.length_b   1.000
_cell.length_c   1.000
_cell.angle_alpha   90.00
_cell.angle_beta   90.00
_cell.angle_gamma   90.00
#
_symmetry.space_group_name_H-M   'P 1'
#
loop_
_entity.id
_entity.type
_entity.pdbx_description
1 polymer ?
#
loop_
_entity_poly.entity_id
_entity_poly.type
_entity_poly.pdbx_seq_one_letter_code
_entity_poly.pdbx_strand_id
1 'polypeptide(L)'
;MDNPCGTTKAHVFESTEINGTPIYFGSGVNPVNSPAQYFVAWGKEALIGGLIHTYNTKSPEQGAEWFVDEDEAEAKYIKIQKLLAGCLL
;
A
#
# COMPACT_ATOMS: atom_id res chain seq x y z
N MET A 1 4.50 13.27 -24.76
CA MET A 1 3.77 13.73 -23.55
C MET A 1 3.35 12.47 -22.83
N ASP A 2 4.30 11.84 -22.14
CA ASP A 2 4.03 10.63 -21.38
C ASP A 2 3.34 11.05 -20.09
N ASN A 3 2.03 10.82 -20.00
CA ASN A 3 1.39 10.73 -18.72
C ASN A 3 1.99 9.47 -18.06
N PRO A 4 2.81 9.53 -17.00
CA PRO A 4 3.28 8.32 -16.36
C PRO A 4 2.09 7.77 -15.59
N CYS A 5 1.20 7.06 -16.31
CA CYS A 5 0.07 6.36 -15.75
C CYS A 5 0.59 5.53 -14.58
N GLY A 6 0.12 5.85 -13.39
CA GLY A 6 0.27 4.92 -12.30
C GLY A 6 0.65 5.50 -10.97
N THR A 7 0.48 6.79 -10.67
CA THR A 7 0.56 7.28 -9.28
C THR A 7 -0.62 8.19 -8.91
N THR A 8 -1.00 8.18 -7.64
CA THR A 8 -2.06 9.02 -7.07
C THR A 8 -1.65 9.52 -5.70
N LYS A 9 -2.32 10.56 -5.20
CA LYS A 9 -2.07 11.07 -3.85
C LYS A 9 -2.59 10.08 -2.83
N ALA A 10 -1.73 9.70 -1.90
CA ALA A 10 -2.09 8.86 -0.77
C ALA A 10 -2.64 9.70 0.38
N HIS A 11 -3.75 9.23 0.94
CA HIS A 11 -4.29 9.67 2.22
C HIS A 11 -4.06 8.56 3.24
N VAL A 12 -2.96 8.67 3.99
CA VAL A 12 -2.56 7.65 4.97
C VAL A 12 -3.41 7.79 6.23
N PHE A 13 -4.08 6.72 6.61
CA PHE A 13 -4.81 6.62 7.88
C PHE A 13 -3.89 6.15 9.00
N GLU A 14 -3.09 5.12 8.72
CA GLU A 14 -2.15 4.53 9.66
C GLU A 14 -0.83 4.19 8.98
N SER A 15 0.25 4.29 9.75
CA SER A 15 1.58 3.86 9.32
C SER A 15 2.36 3.29 10.48
N THR A 16 3.16 2.26 10.20
CA THR A 16 4.10 1.68 11.14
C THR A 16 5.41 1.34 10.45
N GLU A 17 6.45 1.02 11.22
CA GLU A 17 7.71 0.52 10.69
C GLU A 17 8.08 -0.75 11.45
N ILE A 18 8.35 -1.82 10.70
CA ILE A 18 8.76 -3.12 11.25
C ILE A 18 10.08 -3.50 10.61
N ASN A 19 11.11 -3.73 11.43
CA ASN A 19 12.44 -4.11 10.97
C ASN A 19 13.00 -3.15 9.89
N GLY A 20 12.74 -1.85 10.01
CA GLY A 20 13.17 -0.83 9.04
C GLY A 20 12.38 -0.81 7.72
N THR A 21 11.28 -1.57 7.64
CA THR A 21 10.35 -1.58 6.51
C THR A 21 9.10 -0.80 6.89
N PRO A 22 8.85 0.36 6.28
CA PRO A 22 7.63 1.11 6.54
C PRO A 22 6.43 0.39 5.91
N ILE A 23 5.28 0.49 6.57
CA ILE A 23 4.01 -0.09 6.14
C ILE A 23 2.95 1.02 6.31
N TYR A 24 2.09 1.17 5.32
CA TYR A 24 1.09 2.21 5.24
C TYR A 24 -0.26 1.60 4.91
N PHE A 25 -1.28 2.08 5.62
CA PHE A 25 -2.68 1.84 5.33
C PHE A 25 -3.35 3.18 5.06
N GLY A 26 -4.11 3.26 3.98
CA GLY A 26 -4.71 4.52 3.58
C GLY A 26 -5.71 4.38 2.45
N SER A 27 -6.12 5.54 1.94
CA SER A 27 -6.98 5.64 0.78
C SER A 27 -6.39 6.53 -0.31
N GLY A 28 -6.88 6.35 -1.53
CA GLY A 28 -6.50 7.15 -2.69
C GLY A 28 -7.46 6.92 -3.84
N VAL A 29 -7.34 7.75 -4.88
CA VAL A 29 -8.14 7.58 -6.10
C VAL A 29 -7.33 6.74 -7.06
N ASN A 30 -7.71 5.47 -7.24
CA ASN A 30 -7.13 4.62 -8.28
C ASN A 30 -7.92 4.77 -9.60
N PRO A 31 -7.39 5.47 -10.62
CA PRO A 31 -8.09 5.71 -11.88
C PRO A 31 -8.21 4.46 -12.76
N VAL A 32 -7.41 3.41 -12.50
CA VAL A 32 -7.39 2.18 -13.31
C VAL A 32 -8.41 1.18 -12.78
N ASN A 33 -8.53 1.06 -11.45
CA ASN A 33 -9.41 0.09 -10.79
C ASN A 33 -10.57 0.77 -10.06
N SER A 34 -11.27 1.72 -10.69
CA SER A 34 -12.46 2.32 -10.06
C SER A 34 -13.54 1.25 -9.82
N PRO A 35 -14.01 1.01 -8.58
CA PRO A 35 -13.87 1.84 -7.37
C PRO A 35 -12.90 1.28 -6.30
N ALA A 36 -11.59 1.32 -6.52
CA ALA A 36 -10.60 1.00 -5.50
C ALA A 36 -10.23 2.28 -4.74
N GLN A 37 -10.55 2.28 -3.45
CA GLN A 37 -10.41 3.43 -2.56
C GLN A 37 -9.29 3.23 -1.56
N TYR A 38 -9.01 1.99 -1.15
CA TYR A 38 -8.09 1.68 -0.06
C TYR A 38 -6.82 1.03 -0.58
N PHE A 39 -5.72 1.21 0.14
CA PHE A 39 -4.46 0.57 -0.18
C PHE A 39 -3.71 0.11 1.07
N VAL A 40 -2.89 -0.91 0.88
CA VAL A 40 -1.81 -1.28 1.78
C VAL A 40 -0.51 -1.22 1.02
N ALA A 41 0.47 -0.46 1.52
CA ALA A 41 1.76 -0.28 0.88
C ALA A 41 2.88 -0.57 1.87
N TRP A 42 3.95 -1.24 1.45
CA TRP A 42 5.11 -1.55 2.30
C TRP A 42 6.41 -1.41 1.54
N GLY A 43 7.47 -1.04 2.25
CA GLY A 43 8.79 -0.81 1.68
C GLY A 43 9.09 0.67 1.44
N LYS A 44 10.38 0.99 1.32
CA LYS A 44 10.87 2.39 1.28
C LYS A 44 10.42 3.18 0.06
N GLU A 45 10.14 2.49 -1.05
CA GLU A 45 9.70 3.12 -2.30
C GLU A 45 8.17 3.07 -2.49
N ALA A 46 7.44 2.55 -1.50
CA ALA A 46 6.00 2.33 -1.62
C ALA A 46 5.20 3.65 -1.59
N LEU A 47 5.73 4.67 -0.92
CA LEU A 47 5.24 6.04 -0.92
C LEU A 47 6.40 7.01 -1.17
N ILE A 48 6.41 7.67 -2.33
CA ILE A 48 7.43 8.65 -2.68
C ILE A 48 6.77 10.03 -2.76
N GLY A 49 7.14 10.93 -1.85
CA GLY A 49 6.57 12.29 -1.83
C GLY A 49 5.06 12.32 -1.57
N GLY A 50 4.50 11.31 -0.88
CA GLY A 50 3.06 11.17 -0.65
C GLY A 50 2.28 10.63 -1.85
N LEU A 51 2.98 10.14 -2.88
CA LEU A 51 2.38 9.48 -4.04
C LEU A 51 2.55 7.98 -3.93
N ILE A 52 1.50 7.25 -4.28
CA ILE A 52 1.46 5.78 -4.32
C ILE A 52 1.14 5.32 -5.74
N HIS A 53 1.72 4.17 -6.14
CA HIS A 53 1.39 3.57 -7.40
C HIS A 53 -0.06 3.09 -7.49
N THR A 54 -0.77 3.35 -8.60
CA THR A 54 -2.20 2.96 -8.78
C THR A 54 -2.37 1.55 -9.34
N TYR A 55 -1.33 0.72 -9.30
CA TYR A 55 -1.37 -0.68 -9.71
C TYR A 55 -0.78 -1.55 -8.61
N ASN A 56 -1.20 -2.81 -8.59
CA ASN A 56 -0.72 -3.74 -7.57
C ASN A 56 0.73 -4.13 -7.87
N THR A 57 1.57 -4.02 -6.85
CA THR A 57 2.95 -4.51 -6.84
C THR A 57 3.15 -5.37 -5.61
N LYS A 58 3.82 -6.51 -5.77
CA LYS A 58 3.99 -7.45 -4.68
C LYS A 58 5.35 -8.12 -4.76
N SER A 59 6.22 -7.76 -3.85
CA SER A 59 7.47 -8.45 -3.55
C SER A 59 7.62 -8.60 -2.03
N PRO A 60 8.51 -9.50 -1.57
CA PRO A 60 8.78 -9.66 -0.15
C PRO A 60 9.28 -8.36 0.52
N GLU A 61 10.13 -7.58 -0.16
CA GLU A 61 10.71 -6.36 0.41
C GLU A 61 9.82 -5.11 0.23
N GLN A 62 9.00 -5.07 -0.83
CA GLN A 62 8.13 -3.93 -1.11
C GLN A 62 6.88 -4.26 -1.94
N GLY A 63 5.85 -3.42 -1.81
CA GLY A 63 4.65 -3.56 -2.62
C GLY A 63 3.56 -2.57 -2.28
N ALA A 64 2.50 -2.60 -3.07
CA ALA A 64 1.28 -1.85 -2.92
C ALA A 64 0.14 -2.72 -3.41
N GLU A 65 -0.89 -2.94 -2.59
CA GLU A 65 -2.10 -3.65 -2.97
C GLU A 65 -3.30 -2.73 -2.74
N TRP A 66 -4.19 -2.68 -3.73
CA TRP A 66 -5.41 -1.87 -3.71
C TRP A 66 -6.64 -2.72 -3.45
N PHE A 67 -7.58 -2.14 -2.71
CA PHE A 67 -8.80 -2.79 -2.24
C PHE A 67 -10.00 -1.86 -2.44
N VAL A 68 -11.15 -2.48 -2.70
CA VAL A 68 -12.46 -1.79 -2.75
C VAL A 68 -13.04 -1.71 -1.34
N ASP A 69 -12.81 -2.75 -0.55
CA ASP A 69 -13.31 -2.93 0.81
C ASP A 69 -12.24 -2.54 1.85
N GLU A 70 -12.67 -1.83 2.89
CA GLU A 70 -11.79 -1.34 3.95
C GLU A 70 -11.32 -2.46 4.88
N ASP A 71 -12.21 -3.40 5.23
CA ASP A 71 -11.90 -4.51 6.13
C ASP A 71 -10.89 -5.47 5.49
N GLU A 72 -11.01 -5.71 4.17
CA GLU A 72 -10.01 -6.47 3.42
C GLU A 72 -8.62 -5.81 3.43
N ALA A 73 -8.59 -4.48 3.29
CA ALA A 73 -7.35 -3.71 3.34
C ALA A 73 -6.74 -3.72 4.75
N GLU A 74 -7.55 -3.54 5.81
CA GLU A 74 -7.08 -3.60 7.19
C GLU A 74 -6.54 -5.00 7.54
N ALA A 75 -7.27 -6.06 7.18
CA ALA A 75 -6.81 -7.43 7.37
C ALA A 75 -5.48 -7.69 6.66
N LYS A 76 -5.29 -7.10 5.47
CA LYS A 76 -4.04 -7.18 4.73
C LYS A 76 -2.91 -6.42 5.44
N TYR A 77 -3.18 -5.22 5.94
CA TYR A 77 -2.21 -4.41 6.68
C TYR A 77 -1.69 -5.18 7.92
N ILE A 78 -2.59 -5.75 8.72
CA ILE A 78 -2.23 -6.59 9.87
C ILE A 78 -1.43 -7.83 9.44
N LYS A 79 -1.79 -8.44 8.31
CA LYS A 79 -1.07 -9.60 7.78
C LYS A 79 0.37 -9.25 7.38
N ILE A 80 0.58 -8.12 6.71
CA ILE A 80 1.92 -7.66 6.32
C ILE A 80 2.74 -7.30 7.57
N GLN A 81 2.12 -6.68 8.57
CA GLN A 81 2.79 -6.42 9.85
C GLN A 81 3.31 -7.71 10.50
N LYS A 82 2.46 -8.72 10.62
CA LYS A 82 2.83 -10.03 11.21
C LYS A 82 3.90 -10.76 10.40
N LEU A 83 3.83 -10.67 9.07
CA LEU A 83 4.81 -11.28 8.18
C LEU A 83 6.19 -10.63 8.34
N LEU A 84 6.25 -9.30 8.36
CA LEU A 84 7.50 -8.57 8.52
C LEU A 84 8.08 -8.67 9.94
N ALA A 85 7.22 -8.88 10.94
CA ALA A 85 7.65 -9.15 12.32
C ALA A 85 8.19 -10.58 12.51
N GLY A 86 8.09 -11.46 11.51
CA GLY A 86 8.49 -12.87 11.61
C GLY A 86 7.53 -13.72 12.46
N CYS A 87 6.31 -13.25 12.72
CA CYS A 87 5.30 -13.96 13.52
C CYS A 87 4.46 -14.96 12.70
N LEU A 88 4.65 -15.00 11.38
CA LEU A 88 4.08 -15.99 10.47
C LEU A 88 5.22 -16.88 9.96
N LEU A 89 5.52 -17.93 10.73
CA LEU A 89 6.32 -19.09 10.34
C LEU A 89 5.46 -20.35 10.48
#